data_AF-A0A1W9TUJ5-F1
#
_entry.id   AF-A0A1W9TUJ5-F1
#
_cell.length_a   1.000
_cell.length_b   1.000
_cell.length_c   1.000
_cell.angle_alpha   90.00
_cell.angle_beta   90.00
_cell.angle_gamma   90.00
#
_symmetry.space_group_name_H-M   'P 1'
#
loop_
_entity.id
_entity.type
_entity.pdbx_description
1 polymer ?
#
loop_
_entity_poly.entity_id
_entity_poly.type
_entity_poly.pdbx_seq_one_letter_code
_entity_poly.pdbx_strand_id
1 'polypeptide(L)'
;MKGLSIGKGLKIKTILPENIDECFKKYEDMQKKHLKILATELNPDIETFNFERSGTFETLKNELTTLINKSKNIGKQVNTDQFNDWQIENKNNDTYDIFVNCRSRISSILERDSIISKKIENFRNEIASHMQKIQYGKAAIRGYTQFNA
;
A
#
# COMPACT_ATOMS: atom_id res chain seq x y z
N MET A 1 -24.37 -30.24 35.57
CA MET A 1 -24.29 -30.03 34.11
C MET A 1 -25.42 -29.11 33.67
N LYS A 2 -25.11 -27.87 33.29
CA LYS A 2 -25.86 -27.04 32.33
C LYS A 2 -24.88 -25.95 31.89
N GLY A 3 -24.32 -26.11 30.69
CA GLY A 3 -23.32 -25.23 30.14
C GLY A 3 -23.92 -23.87 29.79
N LEU A 4 -23.35 -22.81 30.33
CA LEU A 4 -23.50 -21.46 29.81
C LEU A 4 -22.29 -21.20 28.90
N SER A 5 -22.46 -21.45 27.59
CA SER A 5 -21.53 -20.96 26.59
C SER A 5 -22.17 -19.74 25.94
N ILE A 6 -21.92 -18.57 26.53
CA ILE A 6 -22.39 -17.29 25.98
C ILE A 6 -21.55 -16.96 24.74
N GLY A 7 -22.24 -16.90 23.61
CA GLY A 7 -22.05 -15.87 22.59
C GLY A 7 -20.69 -15.79 21.94
N LYS A 8 -20.53 -16.50 20.82
CA LYS A 8 -19.53 -16.21 19.79
C LYS A 8 -19.47 -14.71 19.56
N GLY A 9 -18.28 -14.13 19.72
CA GLY A 9 -18.02 -12.73 19.40
C GLY A 9 -18.51 -12.44 17.98
N LEU A 10 -19.55 -11.60 17.89
CA LEU A 10 -19.90 -10.91 16.67
C LEU A 10 -18.68 -10.07 16.29
N LYS A 11 -17.79 -10.62 15.47
CA LYS A 11 -16.92 -9.80 14.65
C LYS A 11 -17.84 -9.11 13.67
N ILE A 12 -18.29 -7.91 14.00
CA ILE A 12 -18.86 -6.98 13.02
C ILE A 12 -17.73 -6.83 12.00
N LYS A 13 -17.80 -7.62 10.93
CA LYS A 13 -16.88 -7.54 9.82
C LYS A 13 -17.27 -6.24 9.14
N THR A 14 -16.68 -5.12 9.55
CA THR A 14 -16.97 -3.83 8.93
C THR A 14 -16.67 -3.97 7.45
N ILE A 15 -17.73 -4.02 6.63
CA ILE A 15 -17.63 -4.29 5.20
C ILE A 15 -17.22 -2.96 4.57
N LEU A 16 -15.94 -2.85 4.23
CA LEU A 16 -15.48 -1.78 3.34
C LEU A 16 -16.32 -1.81 2.06
N PRO A 17 -16.66 -0.65 1.47
CA PRO A 17 -17.25 -0.62 0.14
C PRO A 17 -16.41 -1.45 -0.83
N GLU A 18 -17.06 -2.32 -1.61
CA GLU A 18 -16.41 -3.35 -2.43
C GLU A 18 -15.29 -2.77 -3.31
N ASN A 19 -15.56 -1.68 -4.03
CA ASN A 19 -14.57 -1.00 -4.87
C ASN A 19 -13.31 -0.57 -4.10
N ILE A 20 -13.47 -0.11 -2.86
CA ILE A 20 -12.36 0.36 -2.03
C ILE A 20 -11.56 -0.83 -1.50
N ASP A 21 -12.26 -1.87 -1.05
CA ASP A 21 -11.63 -3.11 -0.60
C ASP A 21 -10.80 -3.75 -1.73
N GLU A 22 -11.33 -3.78 -2.95
CA GLU A 22 -10.63 -4.24 -4.14
C GLU A 22 -9.41 -3.38 -4.46
N CYS A 23 -9.52 -2.05 -4.42
CA CYS A 23 -8.39 -1.16 -4.65
C CYS A 23 -7.26 -1.38 -3.65
N PHE A 24 -7.60 -1.53 -2.37
CA PHE A 24 -6.60 -1.87 -1.36
C PHE A 24 -5.99 -3.25 -1.61
N LYS A 25 -6.79 -4.30 -1.89
CA LYS A 25 -6.27 -5.64 -2.19
C LYS A 25 -5.31 -5.61 -3.37
N LYS A 26 -5.68 -4.92 -4.45
CA LYS A 26 -4.84 -4.74 -5.63
C LYS A 26 -3.50 -4.08 -5.29
N TYR A 27 -3.53 -3.03 -4.46
CA TYR A 27 -2.32 -2.36 -4.00
C TYR A 27 -1.44 -3.30 -3.15
N GLU A 28 -2.05 -3.99 -2.19
CA GLU A 28 -1.35 -4.92 -1.30
C GLU A 28 -0.72 -6.09 -2.05
N ASP A 29 -1.42 -6.65 -3.04
CA ASP A 29 -0.91 -7.76 -3.85
C ASP A 29 0.22 -7.31 -4.77
N MET A 30 0.16 -6.09 -5.31
CA MET A 30 1.27 -5.46 -6.01
C MET A 30 2.49 -5.32 -5.09
N GLN A 31 2.32 -4.82 -3.86
CA GLN A 31 3.42 -4.70 -2.90
C GLN A 31 4.05 -6.06 -2.55
N LYS A 32 3.23 -7.10 -2.35
CA LYS A 32 3.71 -8.47 -2.11
C LYS A 32 4.52 -8.99 -3.30
N LYS A 33 4.04 -8.76 -4.53
CA LYS A 33 4.75 -9.10 -5.76
C LYS A 33 6.11 -8.41 -5.81
N HIS A 34 6.17 -7.10 -5.57
CA HIS A 34 7.42 -6.33 -5.59
C HIS A 34 8.40 -6.82 -4.53
N LEU A 35 7.94 -7.03 -3.30
CA LEU A 35 8.78 -7.55 -2.21
C LEU A 35 9.33 -8.93 -2.52
N LYS A 36 8.54 -9.81 -3.15
CA LYS A 36 8.99 -11.13 -3.59
C LYS A 36 10.09 -11.00 -4.65
N ILE A 37 9.86 -10.18 -5.68
CA ILE A 37 10.82 -9.97 -6.76
C ILE A 37 12.13 -9.39 -6.21
N LEU A 38 12.06 -8.35 -5.36
CA LEU A 38 13.23 -7.76 -4.70
C LEU A 38 13.98 -8.73 -3.77
N ALA A 39 13.38 -9.87 -3.42
CA ALA A 39 14.03 -10.90 -2.62
C ALA A 39 14.66 -12.01 -3.46
N THR A 40 14.21 -12.20 -4.71
CA THR A 40 14.59 -13.36 -5.53
C THR A 40 15.34 -13.01 -6.81
N GLU A 41 15.11 -11.83 -7.38
CA GLU A 41 15.68 -11.46 -8.68
C GLU A 41 16.94 -10.60 -8.52
N LEU A 42 17.94 -10.90 -9.35
CA LEU A 42 19.21 -10.18 -9.39
C LEU A 42 19.12 -8.81 -10.07
N ASN A 43 18.15 -8.64 -10.98
CA ASN A 43 17.95 -7.38 -11.70
C ASN A 43 16.46 -7.04 -11.81
N PRO A 44 15.81 -6.67 -10.70
CA PRO A 44 14.41 -6.29 -10.69
C PRO A 44 14.17 -5.06 -11.55
N ASP A 45 13.07 -5.06 -12.31
CA ASP A 45 12.65 -3.91 -13.11
C ASP A 45 12.01 -2.83 -12.22
N ILE A 46 12.87 -1.92 -11.75
CA ILE A 46 12.49 -0.82 -10.87
C ILE A 46 11.58 0.20 -11.56
N GLU A 47 11.69 0.36 -12.88
CA GLU A 47 10.82 1.30 -13.62
C GLU A 47 9.40 0.78 -13.64
N THR A 48 9.23 -0.52 -13.93
CA THR A 48 7.92 -1.18 -13.83
C THR A 48 7.33 -1.06 -12.43
N PHE A 49 8.13 -1.18 -11.36
CA PHE A 49 7.62 -1.01 -10.00
C PHE A 49 7.09 0.39 -9.74
N ASN A 50 7.82 1.42 -10.16
CA ASN A 50 7.37 2.80 -9.97
C ASN A 50 6.10 3.08 -10.76
N PHE A 51 5.98 2.55 -11.97
CA PHE A 51 4.78 2.66 -12.79
C PHE A 51 3.58 1.97 -12.14
N GLU A 52 3.72 0.69 -11.75
CA GLU A 52 2.65 -0.09 -11.10
C GLU A 52 2.20 0.56 -9.77
N ARG A 53 3.15 1.02 -8.93
CA ARG A 53 2.84 1.73 -7.67
C ARG A 53 2.10 3.04 -7.89
N SER A 54 2.52 3.82 -8.87
CA SER A 54 1.90 5.12 -9.16
C SER A 54 0.47 4.94 -9.67
N GLY A 55 0.25 4.02 -10.60
CA GLY A 55 -1.08 3.77 -11.16
C GLY A 55 -2.07 3.19 -10.13
N THR A 56 -1.62 2.22 -9.34
CA THR A 56 -2.45 1.65 -8.27
C THR A 56 -2.72 2.66 -7.14
N PHE A 57 -1.78 3.55 -6.84
CA PHE A 57 -1.94 4.59 -5.84
C PHE A 57 -3.00 5.60 -6.27
N GLU A 58 -2.92 6.08 -7.51
CA GLU A 58 -3.87 7.07 -8.01
C GLU A 58 -5.29 6.49 -8.06
N THR A 59 -5.43 5.21 -8.41
CA THR A 59 -6.72 4.50 -8.35
C THR A 59 -7.28 4.48 -6.92
N LEU A 60 -6.47 4.06 -5.94
CA LEU A 60 -6.89 4.02 -4.53
C LEU A 60 -7.24 5.41 -3.99
N LYS A 61 -6.45 6.42 -4.32
CA LYS A 61 -6.67 7.82 -3.94
C LYS A 61 -7.99 8.36 -4.51
N ASN A 62 -8.31 8.04 -5.76
CA ASN A 62 -9.57 8.45 -6.40
C ASN A 62 -10.79 7.82 -5.71
N GLU A 63 -10.72 6.53 -5.38
CA GLU A 63 -11.80 5.85 -4.66
C GLU A 63 -11.97 6.37 -3.21
N LEU A 64 -10.86 6.62 -2.50
CA LEU A 64 -10.91 7.25 -1.17
C LEU A 64 -11.48 8.67 -1.22
N THR A 65 -11.12 9.44 -2.23
CA THR A 65 -11.69 10.79 -2.44
C THR A 65 -13.19 10.71 -2.72
N THR A 66 -13.61 9.74 -3.52
CA THR A 66 -15.02 9.47 -3.80
C THR A 66 -15.78 9.09 -2.53
N LEU A 67 -15.21 8.24 -1.68
CA LEU A 67 -15.77 7.90 -0.37
C LEU A 67 -15.97 9.13 0.52
N ILE A 68 -14.95 9.97 0.63
CA ILE A 68 -14.99 11.20 1.44
C ILE A 68 -16.04 12.17 0.90
N ASN A 69 -16.17 12.30 -0.42
CA ASN A 69 -17.17 13.18 -1.02
C ASN A 69 -18.60 12.64 -0.81
N LYS A 70 -18.80 11.32 -0.92
CA LYS A 70 -20.08 10.66 -0.61
C LYS A 70 -20.46 10.89 0.85
N SER A 71 -19.53 10.76 1.81
CA SER A 71 -19.83 10.98 3.23
C SER A 71 -20.17 12.43 3.55
N LYS A 72 -19.51 13.40 2.90
CA LYS A 72 -19.81 14.84 3.06
C LYS A 72 -21.19 15.24 2.51
N ASN A 73 -21.64 14.61 1.43
CA ASN A 73 -22.93 14.91 0.81
C ASN A 73 -24.11 14.36 1.63
N ILE A 74 -23.92 13.26 2.37
CA ILE A 74 -24.91 12.75 3.33
C ILE A 74 -25.19 13.80 4.42
N GLY A 75 -24.17 14.46 4.96
CA GLY A 75 -24.34 15.51 5.97
C GLY A 75 -25.09 16.77 5.49
N LYS A 76 -25.24 16.97 4.17
CA LYS A 76 -25.99 18.11 3.60
C LYS A 76 -27.46 17.81 3.28
N GLN A 77 -27.82 16.54 3.04
CA GLN A 77 -29.21 16.14 2.75
C GLN A 77 -30.09 15.98 4.00
N VAL A 78 -29.50 15.83 5.20
CA VAL A 78 -30.24 15.59 6.46
C VAL A 78 -30.92 16.87 7.02
N ASN A 79 -30.75 18.03 6.37
CA ASN A 79 -31.29 19.30 6.87
C ASN A 79 -32.69 19.67 6.33
N THR A 80 -33.44 18.73 5.74
CA THR A 80 -34.77 19.06 5.20
C THR A 80 -35.91 18.10 5.48
N ASP A 81 -35.70 16.86 5.92
CA ASP A 81 -36.83 15.93 6.12
C ASP A 81 -36.72 15.15 7.43
N GLN A 82 -37.55 15.56 8.39
CA GLN A 82 -38.21 14.77 9.43
C GLN A 82 -37.39 13.67 10.13
N PHE A 83 -36.96 14.02 11.36
CA PHE A 83 -36.85 13.21 12.57
C PHE A 83 -37.11 11.69 12.43
N ASN A 84 -36.04 10.90 12.49
CA ASN A 84 -36.04 9.51 12.97
C ASN A 84 -34.74 9.28 13.77
N ASP A 85 -34.75 9.72 15.03
CA ASP A 85 -33.60 9.77 15.94
C ASP A 85 -32.96 8.41 16.26
N TRP A 86 -33.64 7.29 16.02
CA TRP A 86 -33.10 5.95 16.33
C TRP A 86 -32.28 5.30 15.20
N GLN A 87 -32.36 5.81 13.96
CA GLN A 87 -31.55 5.29 12.83
C GLN A 87 -30.25 6.06 12.57
N ILE A 88 -30.10 7.25 13.16
CA ILE A 88 -28.97 8.15 12.92
C ILE A 88 -27.74 7.71 13.74
N GLU A 89 -27.92 7.19 14.95
CA GLU A 89 -26.81 6.72 15.80
C GLU A 89 -26.08 5.48 15.25
N ASN A 90 -26.79 4.56 14.59
CA ASN A 90 -26.19 3.34 14.04
C ASN A 90 -25.40 3.56 12.73
N LYS A 91 -25.84 4.48 11.84
CA LYS A 91 -25.12 4.76 10.56
C LYS A 91 -23.80 5.52 10.76
N ASN A 92 -23.69 6.30 11.83
CA ASN A 92 -22.47 7.05 12.15
C ASN A 92 -21.35 6.14 12.65
N ASN A 93 -21.69 5.02 13.32
CA ASN A 93 -20.73 4.03 13.78
C ASN A 93 -20.11 3.25 12.61
N ASP A 94 -20.95 2.76 11.68
CA ASP A 94 -20.48 2.04 10.48
C ASP A 94 -19.57 2.91 9.59
N THR A 95 -19.93 4.19 9.44
CA THR A 95 -19.11 5.15 8.67
C THR A 95 -17.76 5.40 9.33
N TYR A 96 -17.75 5.58 10.66
CA TYR A 96 -16.52 5.74 11.44
C TYR A 96 -15.62 4.50 11.31
N ASP A 97 -16.18 3.30 11.47
CA ASP A 97 -15.45 2.05 11.35
C ASP A 97 -14.83 1.85 9.95
N ILE A 98 -15.53 2.26 8.89
CA ILE A 98 -14.99 2.26 7.51
C ILE A 98 -13.75 3.16 7.43
N PHE A 99 -13.78 4.36 7.99
CA PHE A 99 -12.64 5.28 7.97
C PHE A 99 -11.47 4.78 8.84
N VAL A 100 -11.75 4.19 10.00
CA VAL A 100 -10.73 3.55 10.84
C VAL A 100 -10.05 2.41 10.09
N ASN A 101 -10.82 1.55 9.40
CA ASN A 101 -10.29 0.46 8.60
C ASN A 101 -9.42 0.97 7.44
N CYS A 102 -9.93 1.94 6.66
CA CYS A 102 -9.16 2.61 5.61
C CYS A 102 -7.83 3.17 6.15
N ARG A 103 -7.87 3.89 7.28
CA ARG A 103 -6.67 4.46 7.90
C ARG A 103 -5.66 3.40 8.32
N SER A 104 -6.12 2.29 8.91
CA SER A 104 -5.27 1.18 9.29
C SER A 104 -4.58 0.58 8.07
N ARG A 105 -5.32 0.33 6.98
CA ARG A 105 -4.77 -0.24 5.74
C ARG A 105 -3.80 0.70 5.05
N ILE A 106 -4.11 1.99 4.97
CA ILE A 106 -3.20 3.01 4.45
C ILE A 106 -1.89 2.99 5.24
N SER A 107 -1.95 2.92 6.57
CA SER A 107 -0.75 2.87 7.41
C SER A 107 0.12 1.65 7.07
N SER A 108 -0.47 0.47 6.93
CA SER A 108 0.26 -0.74 6.52
C SER A 108 0.82 -0.66 5.10
N ILE A 109 0.11 -0.01 4.17
CA ILE A 109 0.61 0.23 2.81
C ILE A 109 1.84 1.13 2.85
N LEU A 110 1.79 2.24 3.59
CA LEU A 110 2.91 3.18 3.69
C LEU A 110 4.16 2.54 4.31
N GLU A 111 3.97 1.70 5.32
CA GLU A 111 5.06 0.93 5.93
C GLU A 111 5.73 0.01 4.92
N ARG A 112 4.95 -0.76 4.14
CA ARG A 112 5.50 -1.64 3.10
C ARG A 112 6.17 -0.86 1.98
N ASP A 113 5.63 0.29 1.60
CA ASP A 113 6.23 1.18 0.60
C ASP A 113 7.58 1.73 1.06
N SER A 114 7.72 2.04 2.35
CA SER A 114 9.02 2.40 2.94
C SER A 114 10.03 1.26 2.80
N ILE A 115 9.62 0.02 3.10
CA ILE A 115 10.47 -1.17 2.96
C ILE A 115 10.89 -1.40 1.50
N ILE A 116 9.94 -1.32 0.56
CA ILE A 116 10.21 -1.44 -0.87
C ILE A 116 11.21 -0.37 -1.31
N SER A 117 10.98 0.88 -0.92
CA SER A 117 11.85 2.01 -1.30
C SER A 117 13.27 1.83 -0.78
N LYS A 118 13.43 1.39 0.46
CA LYS A 118 14.74 1.07 1.04
C LYS A 118 15.45 -0.09 0.33
N LYS A 119 14.71 -1.13 -0.06
CA LYS A 119 15.27 -2.25 -0.85
C LYS A 119 15.75 -1.79 -2.23
N ILE A 120 14.98 -0.94 -2.90
CA ILE A 120 15.36 -0.35 -4.19
C ILE A 120 16.63 0.51 -4.04
N GLU A 121 16.71 1.31 -2.98
CA GLU A 121 17.90 2.12 -2.68
C GLU A 121 19.14 1.26 -2.47
N ASN A 122 19.04 0.21 -1.64
CA ASN A 122 20.13 -0.73 -1.41
C ASN A 122 20.61 -1.36 -2.72
N PHE A 123 19.68 -1.78 -3.59
CA PHE A 123 20.00 -2.36 -4.89
C PHE A 123 20.76 -1.38 -5.80
N ARG A 124 20.33 -0.12 -5.85
CA ARG A 124 21.05 0.94 -6.60
C ARG A 124 22.46 1.16 -6.07
N ASN A 125 22.63 1.16 -4.75
CA ASN A 125 23.93 1.33 -4.11
C ASN A 125 24.88 0.15 -4.39
N GLU A 126 24.37 -1.08 -4.39
CA GLU A 126 25.14 -2.27 -4.75
C GLU A 126 25.61 -2.24 -6.21
N ILE A 127 24.73 -1.87 -7.15
CA ILE A 127 25.11 -1.68 -8.56
C ILE A 127 26.21 -0.62 -8.69
N ALA A 128 26.04 0.53 -8.04
CA ALA A 128 27.03 1.61 -8.07
C ALA A 128 28.40 1.15 -7.54
N SER A 129 28.41 0.40 -6.44
CA SER A 129 29.63 -0.18 -5.87
C SER A 129 30.31 -1.17 -6.81
N HIS A 130 29.55 -2.09 -7.43
CA HIS A 130 30.08 -3.03 -8.41
C HIS A 130 30.64 -2.30 -9.64
N MET A 131 29.96 -1.26 -10.12
CA MET A 131 30.41 -0.48 -11.26
C MET A 131 31.74 0.24 -10.96
N GLN A 132 31.91 0.81 -9.77
CA GLN A 132 33.18 1.41 -9.34
C GLN A 132 34.31 0.37 -9.32
N LYS A 133 34.09 -0.81 -8.73
CA LYS A 133 35.09 -1.89 -8.71
C LYS A 133 35.52 -2.31 -10.12
N ILE A 134 34.57 -2.42 -11.05
CA ILE A 134 34.86 -2.73 -12.45
C ILE A 134 35.69 -1.62 -13.11
N GLN A 135 35.38 -0.35 -12.84
CA GLN A 135 36.15 0.78 -13.36
C GLN A 135 37.60 0.77 -12.86
N TYR A 136 37.81 0.53 -11.57
CA TYR A 136 39.16 0.39 -10.99
C TYR A 136 39.91 -0.80 -11.59
N GLY A 137 39.26 -1.97 -11.72
CA GLY A 137 39.86 -3.14 -12.36
C GLY A 137 40.28 -2.87 -13.81
N LYS A 138 39.43 -2.20 -14.59
CA LYS A 138 39.75 -1.77 -15.97
C LYS A 138 40.95 -0.82 -16.02
N ALA A 139 41.04 0.13 -15.08
CA ALA A 139 42.16 1.05 -15.00
C ALA A 139 43.48 0.32 -14.66
N ALA A 140 43.44 -0.62 -13.70
CA ALA A 140 44.60 -1.42 -13.33
C ALA A 140 45.10 -2.27 -14.51
N ILE A 141 44.21 -2.99 -15.21
CA ILE A 141 44.56 -3.80 -16.38
C ILE A 141 45.22 -2.93 -17.47
N ARG A 142 44.66 -1.75 -17.76
CA ARG A 142 45.23 -0.83 -18.75
C ARG A 142 46.66 -0.40 -18.38
N GLY A 143 46.92 -0.13 -17.09
CA GLY A 143 48.26 0.19 -16.60
C GLY A 143 49.27 -0.94 -16.84
N TYR A 144 48.89 -2.19 -16.55
CA TYR A 144 49.76 -3.35 -16.81
C TYR A 144 50.03 -3.57 -18.30
N THR A 145 49.03 -3.37 -19.16
CA THR A 145 49.22 -3.50 -20.62
C THR A 145 50.10 -2.41 -21.22
N GLN A 146 50.14 -1.21 -20.63
CA GLN A 146 51.03 -0.12 -21.08
C GLN A 146 52.46 -0.23 -20.54
N PHE A 147 52.67 -0.95 -19.44
CA PHE A 147 54.00 -1.18 -18.87
C PHE A 147 54.76 -2.33 -19.56
N ASN A 148 54.03 -3.29 -20.14
CA ASN A 148 54.60 -4.46 -20.84
C ASN A 148 54.61 -4.32 -22.38
N ALA A 149 54.34 -3.12 -22.91
CA ALA A 149 54.39 -2.79 -24.34
C ALA A 149 55.50 -1.77 -24.61
#